data_AF-A0A0F8Z536-F1
#
_entry.id   AF-A0A0F8Z536-F1
#
_cell.length_a   1.000
_cell.length_b   1.000
_cell.length_c   1.000
_cell.angle_alpha   90.00
_cell.angle_beta   90.00
_cell.angle_gamma   90.00
#
_symmetry.space_group_name_H-M   'P 1'
#
loop_
_entity.id
_entity.type
_entity.pdbx_description
1 polymer ?
#
loop_
_entity_poly.entity_id
_entity_poly.type
_entity_poly.pdbx_seq_one_letter_code
_entity_poly.pdbx_strand_id
1 'polypeptide(L)'
;TTQRLLADLHPYGILIAPPCTHFSFARTNAKVRRRLDDAMLIVKSCLSIVEHCQYNIEKDTQKKPPLEFWVLENPKAMLEWFLGKPVYVFHPYEFGDGYKKKTALWGYFNLPIKNPKPMSDEMIKLCKTNSKPLPKFDKLKTKEIHGEFYGKYDRQTRRAITPSGFAQAFYEANK
;
A
#
# COMPACT_ATOMS: atom_id res chain seq x y z
N THR A 1 12.69 -18.49 20.34
CA THR A 1 12.54 -17.05 20.03
C THR A 1 11.75 -16.91 18.75
N THR A 2 10.98 -15.83 18.55
CA THR A 2 10.18 -15.58 17.33
C THR A 2 10.97 -15.75 16.03
N GLN A 3 12.29 -15.50 16.06
CA GLN A 3 13.20 -15.78 14.94
C GLN A 3 13.27 -17.26 14.54
N ARG A 4 13.16 -18.21 15.48
CA ARG A 4 13.21 -19.65 15.18
C ARG A 4 11.92 -20.17 14.54
N LEU A 5 10.77 -19.52 14.79
CA LEU A 5 9.49 -19.84 14.15
C LEU A 5 9.39 -19.30 12.72
N LEU A 6 10.07 -18.18 12.42
CA LEU A 6 10.13 -17.62 11.07
C LEU A 6 11.12 -18.36 10.17
N ALA A 7 12.14 -19.02 10.75
CA ALA A 7 13.11 -19.81 10.00
C ALA A 7 12.48 -20.98 9.23
N ASP A 8 11.40 -21.56 9.75
CA ASP A 8 10.69 -22.69 9.11
C ASP A 8 9.63 -22.22 8.09
N LEU A 9 9.32 -20.92 8.06
CA LEU A 9 8.34 -20.35 7.14
C LEU A 9 8.98 -20.09 5.78
N HIS A 10 8.43 -20.74 4.75
CA HIS A 10 8.80 -20.56 3.35
C HIS A 10 7.61 -19.93 2.59
N PRO A 11 7.25 -18.67 2.89
CA PRO A 11 6.16 -18.01 2.19
C PRO A 11 6.53 -17.77 0.72
N TYR A 12 5.56 -17.89 -0.16
CA TYR A 12 5.73 -17.56 -1.58
C TYR A 12 6.09 -16.08 -1.78
N GLY A 13 5.43 -15.18 -1.04
CA GLY A 13 5.70 -13.75 -1.07
C GLY A 13 5.14 -13.01 0.13
N ILE A 14 5.57 -11.75 0.33
CA ILE A 14 5.23 -10.95 1.51
C ILE A 14 4.70 -9.58 1.11
N LEU A 15 3.54 -9.20 1.64
CA LEU A 15 3.02 -7.82 1.58
C LEU A 15 2.98 -7.23 2.98
N ILE A 16 3.65 -6.10 3.18
CA ILE A 16 3.65 -5.34 4.43
C ILE A 16 3.02 -3.96 4.21
N ALA A 17 2.11 -3.57 5.10
CA ALA A 17 1.44 -2.27 5.07
C ALA A 17 1.54 -1.60 6.46
N PRO A 18 2.71 -1.09 6.86
CA PRO A 18 2.92 -0.54 8.19
C PRO A 18 2.03 0.70 8.42
N PRO A 19 1.70 1.03 9.68
CA PRO A 19 0.85 2.18 10.01
C PRO A 19 1.34 3.48 9.36
N CYS A 20 0.49 4.10 8.55
CA CYS A 20 0.86 5.31 7.80
C CYS A 20 0.64 6.62 8.58
N THR A 21 0.07 6.58 9.79
CA THR A 21 -0.36 7.77 10.54
C THR A 21 0.72 8.83 10.63
N HIS A 22 1.93 8.45 11.07
CA HIS A 22 3.04 9.38 11.23
C HIS A 22 3.68 9.82 9.92
N PHE A 23 3.53 9.06 8.83
CA PHE A 23 4.05 9.40 7.52
C PHE A 23 3.07 10.19 6.65
N SER A 24 1.77 10.11 6.91
CA SER A 24 0.71 10.63 6.05
C SER A 24 0.60 12.16 6.09
N PHE A 25 0.55 12.80 4.92
CA PHE A 25 0.21 14.23 4.80
C PHE A 25 -1.23 14.55 5.19
N ALA A 26 -2.14 13.56 5.21
CA ALA A 26 -3.53 13.75 5.61
C ALA A 26 -3.72 13.94 7.13
N ARG A 27 -2.65 13.76 7.93
CA ARG A 27 -2.66 14.01 9.37
C ARG A 27 -2.51 15.52 9.65
N THR A 28 -3.56 16.29 9.41
CA THR A 28 -3.57 17.75 9.57
C THR A 28 -4.08 18.23 10.93
N ASN A 29 -4.95 17.45 11.60
CA ASN A 29 -5.65 17.87 12.83
C ASN A 29 -5.16 17.15 14.09
N ALA A 30 -3.92 16.66 14.08
CA ALA A 30 -3.42 15.87 15.19
C ALA A 30 -3.00 16.77 16.37
N LYS A 31 -3.43 16.38 17.58
CA LYS A 31 -3.08 17.08 18.83
C LYS A 31 -1.66 16.83 19.33
N VAL A 32 -0.97 15.84 18.74
CA VAL A 32 0.38 15.42 19.15
C VAL A 32 1.37 15.52 17.98
N ARG A 33 2.65 15.70 18.29
CA ARG A 33 3.72 15.74 17.28
C ARG A 33 3.85 14.38 16.56
N ARG A 34 4.39 14.40 15.34
CA ARG A 34 4.77 13.15 14.64
C ARG A 34 5.93 12.48 15.36
N ARG A 35 5.84 11.17 15.55
CA ARG A 35 6.90 10.29 16.04
C ARG A 35 7.39 9.44 14.87
N LEU A 36 8.24 10.05 14.03
CA LEU A 36 8.79 9.39 12.83
C LEU A 36 9.79 8.31 13.22
N ASP A 37 10.48 8.48 14.34
CA ASP A 37 11.32 7.51 15.02
C ASP A 37 10.54 6.22 15.36
N ASP A 38 9.45 6.33 16.11
CA ASP A 38 8.61 5.18 16.49
C ASP A 38 8.00 4.50 15.24
N ALA A 39 7.56 5.31 14.28
CA ALA A 39 6.98 4.79 13.04
C ALA A 39 8.02 4.03 12.18
N MET A 40 9.26 4.54 12.12
CA MET A 40 10.35 3.86 11.42
C MET A 40 10.82 2.61 12.15
N LEU A 41 10.70 2.52 13.47
CA LEU A 41 10.94 1.28 14.20
C LEU A 41 10.02 0.16 13.68
N ILE A 42 8.72 0.44 13.52
CA ILE A 42 7.76 -0.54 12.98
C ILE A 42 8.12 -0.92 11.53
N VAL A 43 8.45 0.06 10.68
CA VAL A 43 8.88 -0.20 9.30
C VAL A 43 10.10 -1.13 9.27
N LYS A 44 11.11 -0.85 10.10
CA LYS A 44 12.30 -1.69 10.21
C LYS A 44 11.97 -3.09 10.70
N SER A 45 11.06 -3.24 11.67
CA SER A 45 10.59 -4.55 12.12
C SER A 45 9.90 -5.33 10.99
N CYS A 46 9.04 -4.69 10.20
CA CYS A 46 8.43 -5.33 9.03
C CYS A 46 9.48 -5.76 7.99
N LEU A 47 10.47 -4.91 7.69
CA LEU A 47 11.55 -5.23 6.76
C LEU A 47 12.44 -6.37 7.30
N SER A 48 12.68 -6.43 8.61
CA SER A 48 13.48 -7.52 9.20
C SER A 48 12.85 -8.90 9.00
N ILE A 49 11.52 -8.99 8.91
CA ILE A 49 10.83 -10.25 8.57
C ILE A 49 11.12 -10.63 7.11
N VAL A 50 11.05 -9.66 6.19
CA VAL A 50 11.39 -9.88 4.78
C VAL A 50 12.84 -10.32 4.65
N GLU A 51 13.77 -9.62 5.30
CA GLU A 51 15.20 -9.96 5.31
C GLU A 51 15.42 -11.39 5.81
N HIS A 52 14.76 -11.79 6.90
CA HIS A 52 14.89 -13.13 7.45
C HIS A 52 14.44 -14.21 6.45
N CYS A 53 13.32 -14.01 5.76
CA CYS A 53 12.88 -14.94 4.71
C CYS A 53 13.84 -14.96 3.50
N GLN A 54 14.44 -13.82 3.15
CA GLN A 54 15.42 -13.74 2.05
C GLN A 54 16.77 -14.39 2.39
N TYR A 55 17.10 -14.58 3.68
CA TYR A 55 18.30 -15.30 4.10
C TYR A 55 18.21 -16.82 3.88
N ASN A 56 17.01 -17.36 3.65
CA ASN A 56 16.77 -18.79 3.45
C ASN A 56 17.15 -19.23 2.01
N ILE A 57 18.40 -19.01 1.63
CA ILE A 57 18.96 -19.54 0.37
C ILE A 57 19.25 -21.04 0.51
N GLU A 58 19.03 -21.80 -0.56
CA GLU A 58 19.29 -23.24 -0.58
C GLU A 58 20.77 -23.55 -0.80
N LYS A 59 21.51 -22.65 -1.49
CA LYS A 59 22.93 -22.80 -1.82
C LYS A 59 23.57 -21.45 -2.18
N ASP A 60 24.88 -21.34 -1.98
CA ASP A 60 25.66 -20.10 -2.27
C ASP A 60 25.62 -19.66 -3.74
N THR A 61 25.32 -20.58 -4.66
CA THR A 61 25.23 -20.31 -6.10
C THR A 61 23.83 -19.92 -6.57
N GLN A 62 22.86 -19.83 -5.65
CA GLN A 62 21.49 -19.45 -5.94
C GLN A 62 21.44 -18.04 -6.52
N LYS A 63 20.83 -17.90 -7.70
CA LYS A 63 20.70 -16.62 -8.41
C LYS A 63 19.34 -15.95 -8.23
N LYS A 64 18.33 -16.70 -7.77
CA LYS A 64 16.97 -16.21 -7.54
C LYS A 64 16.74 -16.00 -6.05
N PRO A 65 16.01 -14.96 -5.63
CA PRO A 65 15.65 -14.79 -4.22
C PRO A 65 14.74 -15.92 -3.72
N PRO A 66 14.76 -16.26 -2.42
CA PRO A 66 13.80 -17.19 -1.82
C PRO A 66 12.33 -16.75 -1.92
N LEU A 67 12.06 -15.44 -1.89
CA LEU A 67 10.71 -14.90 -2.10
C LEU A 67 10.50 -14.56 -3.57
N GLU A 68 9.38 -14.99 -4.15
CA GLU A 68 8.97 -14.58 -5.51
C GLU A 68 8.65 -13.08 -5.54
N PHE A 69 8.07 -12.56 -4.45
CA PHE A 69 7.92 -11.12 -4.27
C PHE A 69 7.95 -10.70 -2.79
N TRP A 70 8.32 -9.44 -2.57
CA TRP A 70 7.96 -8.71 -1.38
C TRP A 70 7.61 -7.25 -1.70
N VAL A 71 6.66 -6.68 -0.98
CA VAL A 71 6.24 -5.30 -1.19
C VAL A 71 5.89 -4.61 0.13
N LEU A 72 6.32 -3.36 0.26
CA LEU A 72 5.88 -2.42 1.28
C LEU A 72 4.92 -1.40 0.67
N GLU A 73 3.68 -1.37 1.16
CA GLU A 73 2.67 -0.39 0.78
C GLU A 73 2.59 0.74 1.81
N ASN A 74 2.59 1.98 1.33
CA ASN A 74 2.23 3.13 2.13
C ASN A 74 1.68 4.26 1.25
N PRO A 75 0.87 5.19 1.78
CA PRO A 75 0.59 6.44 1.10
C PRO A 75 1.86 7.13 0.61
N LYS A 76 1.81 7.72 -0.59
CA LYS A 76 2.93 8.52 -1.11
C LYS A 76 3.08 9.81 -0.30
N ALA A 77 3.93 9.77 0.72
CA ALA A 77 4.14 10.83 1.69
C ALA A 77 5.54 10.75 2.33
N MET A 78 5.67 10.97 3.64
CA MET A 78 6.98 11.13 4.30
C MET A 78 7.83 9.87 4.37
N LEU A 79 7.29 8.67 4.12
CA LEU A 79 8.10 7.44 4.12
C LEU A 79 9.14 7.42 2.98
N GLU A 80 8.84 8.09 1.86
CA GLU A 80 9.76 8.30 0.73
C GLU A 80 11.05 9.03 1.15
N TRP A 81 11.02 9.81 2.24
CA TRP A 81 12.21 10.49 2.78
C TRP A 81 13.22 9.51 3.39
N PHE A 82 12.78 8.31 3.77
CA PHE A 82 13.61 7.29 4.41
C PHE A 82 13.99 6.15 3.46
N LEU A 83 13.03 5.68 2.66
CA LEU A 83 13.23 4.54 1.75
C LEU A 83 13.67 4.98 0.34
N GLY A 84 13.68 6.29 0.08
CA GLY A 84 13.92 6.83 -1.26
C GLY A 84 12.73 6.62 -2.19
N LYS A 85 12.99 6.81 -3.49
CA LYS A 85 11.96 6.79 -4.54
C LYS A 85 11.26 5.41 -4.58
N PRO A 86 9.92 5.34 -4.54
CA PRO A 86 9.20 4.09 -4.68
C PRO A 86 9.36 3.48 -6.07
N VAL A 87 9.27 2.15 -6.13
CA VAL A 87 9.29 1.37 -7.38
C VAL A 87 8.02 1.63 -8.20
N TYR A 88 6.88 1.74 -7.52
CA TYR A 88 5.60 1.96 -8.18
C TYR A 88 4.71 2.91 -7.37
N VAL A 89 3.92 3.73 -8.05
CA VAL A 89 2.94 4.63 -7.45
C VAL A 89 1.65 4.49 -8.22
N PHE A 90 0.55 4.35 -7.51
CA PHE A 90 -0.76 4.21 -8.12
C PHE A 90 -1.85 5.03 -7.44
N HIS A 91 -2.96 5.10 -8.14
CA HIS A 91 -4.25 5.53 -7.66
C HIS A 91 -5.28 4.39 -7.78
N PRO A 92 -6.19 4.25 -6.79
CA PRO A 92 -7.25 3.25 -6.81
C PRO A 92 -8.08 3.22 -8.10
N TYR A 93 -8.37 4.38 -8.69
CA TYR A 93 -9.13 4.45 -9.95
C TYR A 93 -8.46 3.80 -11.15
N GLU A 94 -7.13 3.63 -11.11
CA GLU A 94 -6.39 2.92 -12.15
C GLU A 94 -6.70 1.41 -12.15
N PHE A 95 -7.36 0.93 -11.11
CA PHE A 95 -7.79 -0.45 -10.93
C PHE A 95 -9.29 -0.59 -10.65
N GLY A 96 -10.08 0.45 -10.92
CA GLY A 96 -11.54 0.39 -10.85
C GLY A 96 -12.20 0.92 -9.57
N ASP A 97 -11.42 1.48 -8.63
CA ASP A 97 -11.95 2.14 -7.44
C ASP A 97 -12.18 3.64 -7.67
N GLY A 98 -13.40 4.15 -7.49
CA GLY A 98 -13.83 5.50 -7.92
C GLY A 98 -13.26 6.70 -7.13
N TYR A 99 -12.02 6.67 -6.66
CA TYR A 99 -11.43 7.75 -5.87
C TYR A 99 -9.92 7.89 -6.02
N LYS A 100 -9.40 9.05 -5.61
CA LYS A 100 -7.96 9.35 -5.62
C LYS A 100 -7.35 9.22 -4.24
N LYS A 101 -6.42 8.28 -4.10
CA LYS A 101 -5.50 8.11 -2.97
C LYS A 101 -4.14 7.72 -3.56
N LYS A 102 -3.12 8.60 -3.48
CA LYS A 102 -1.79 8.22 -3.99
C LYS A 102 -1.16 7.24 -3.02
N THR A 103 -0.90 6.03 -3.50
CA THR A 103 -0.20 4.98 -2.76
C THR A 103 1.10 4.64 -3.47
N ALA A 104 2.15 4.39 -2.70
CA ALA A 104 3.48 4.05 -3.15
C ALA A 104 3.85 2.64 -2.68
N LEU A 105 4.62 1.94 -3.51
CA LEU A 105 5.11 0.59 -3.29
C LEU A 105 6.63 0.58 -3.38
N TRP A 106 7.28 -0.08 -2.42
CA TRP A 106 8.71 -0.39 -2.42
C TRP A 106 8.88 -1.91 -2.35
N GLY A 107 9.93 -2.46 -2.96
CA GLY A 107 10.25 -3.88 -2.84
C GLY A 107 10.65 -4.53 -4.15
N TYR A 108 10.50 -5.85 -4.21
CA TYR A 108 10.79 -6.69 -5.36
C TYR A 108 9.50 -7.43 -5.76
N PHE A 109 8.85 -7.00 -6.84
CA PHE A 109 7.56 -7.52 -7.29
C PHE A 109 7.32 -7.17 -8.76
N ASN A 110 6.40 -7.88 -9.40
CA ASN A 110 5.91 -7.58 -10.74
C ASN A 110 4.84 -6.47 -10.70
N LEU A 111 4.92 -5.54 -11.64
CA LEU A 111 3.99 -4.41 -11.68
C LEU A 111 2.57 -4.87 -12.04
N PRO A 112 1.54 -4.47 -11.27
CA PRO A 112 0.17 -4.82 -11.57
C PRO A 112 -0.32 -4.13 -12.85
N ILE A 113 -1.11 -4.85 -13.64
CA ILE A 113 -1.72 -4.34 -14.87
C ILE A 113 -2.94 -3.50 -14.51
N LYS A 114 -2.98 -2.26 -15.00
CA LYS A 114 -4.09 -1.34 -14.76
C LYS A 114 -5.35 -1.83 -15.47
N ASN A 115 -6.49 -1.72 -14.79
CA ASN A 115 -7.81 -1.99 -15.35
C ASN A 115 -8.79 -0.91 -14.87
N PRO A 116 -8.65 0.34 -15.36
CA PRO A 116 -9.49 1.44 -14.91
C PRO A 116 -10.94 1.21 -15.34
N LYS A 117 -11.90 1.57 -14.46
CA LYS A 117 -13.31 1.60 -14.87
C LYS A 117 -13.48 2.57 -16.04
N PRO A 118 -14.26 2.22 -17.08
CA PRO A 118 -14.63 3.16 -18.11
C PRO A 118 -15.23 4.42 -17.47
N MET A 119 -14.69 5.58 -17.79
CA MET A 119 -15.30 6.84 -17.37
C MET A 119 -16.54 7.11 -18.22
N SER A 120 -17.62 7.61 -17.62
CA SER A 120 -18.74 8.12 -18.40
C SER A 120 -18.31 9.35 -19.21
N ASP A 121 -19.00 9.62 -20.31
CA ASP A 121 -18.73 10.80 -21.15
C ASP A 121 -18.78 12.12 -20.36
N GLU A 122 -19.65 12.18 -19.34
CA GLU A 122 -19.73 13.31 -18.40
C GLU A 122 -18.45 13.47 -17.58
N MET A 123 -17.89 12.37 -17.05
CA MET A 123 -16.64 12.39 -16.30
C MET A 123 -15.46 12.77 -17.19
N ILE A 124 -15.44 12.31 -18.44
CA ILE A 124 -14.45 12.70 -19.45
C ILE A 124 -14.54 14.20 -19.74
N LYS A 125 -15.75 14.76 -19.85
CA LYS A 125 -15.97 16.20 -20.07
C LYS A 125 -15.53 17.04 -18.87
N LEU A 126 -15.77 16.58 -17.65
CA LEU A 126 -15.27 17.20 -16.41
C LEU A 126 -13.73 17.22 -16.36
N CYS A 127 -13.05 16.14 -16.80
CA CYS A 127 -11.58 16.12 -16.89
C CYS A 127 -11.01 17.24 -17.77
N LYS A 128 -11.70 17.60 -18.86
CA LYS A 128 -11.24 18.63 -19.82
C LYS A 128 -11.22 20.05 -19.23
N THR A 129 -11.99 20.31 -18.18
CA THR A 129 -12.13 21.67 -17.60
C THR A 129 -11.27 21.89 -16.34
N ASN A 130 -10.20 21.12 -16.15
CA ASN A 130 -9.42 21.06 -14.90
C ASN A 130 -10.25 20.69 -13.65
N SER A 131 -11.51 20.31 -13.84
CA SER A 131 -12.37 19.78 -12.78
C SER A 131 -11.95 18.34 -12.51
N LYS A 132 -11.34 18.12 -11.35
CA LYS A 132 -10.90 16.79 -10.90
C LYS A 132 -12.11 15.83 -10.92
N PRO A 133 -12.18 14.82 -11.80
CA PRO A 133 -13.40 14.01 -12.05
C PRO A 133 -13.79 13.17 -10.84
N LEU A 134 -12.78 12.71 -10.09
CA LEU A 134 -12.95 11.84 -8.93
C LEU A 134 -12.67 12.60 -7.63
N PRO A 135 -13.43 12.32 -6.57
CA PRO A 135 -13.14 12.86 -5.26
C PRO A 135 -11.76 12.41 -4.79
N LYS A 136 -11.06 13.30 -4.07
CA LYS A 136 -9.94 12.85 -3.24
C LYS A 136 -10.52 11.99 -2.10
N PHE A 137 -9.79 10.97 -1.67
CA PHE A 137 -10.25 10.03 -0.66
C PHE A 137 -10.57 10.65 0.71
N ASP A 138 -9.94 11.78 1.06
CA ASP A 138 -10.27 12.57 2.25
C ASP A 138 -11.67 13.21 2.18
N LYS A 139 -12.15 13.55 0.98
CA LYS A 139 -13.46 14.17 0.71
C LYS A 139 -14.62 13.18 0.61
N LEU A 140 -14.37 11.87 0.60
CA LEU A 140 -15.43 10.87 0.62
C LEU A 140 -16.20 10.91 1.94
N LYS A 141 -17.53 10.81 1.85
CA LYS A 141 -18.44 10.65 2.98
C LYS A 141 -18.11 9.34 3.68
N THR A 142 -18.38 9.30 4.99
CA THR A 142 -18.00 8.15 5.81
C THR A 142 -18.56 6.82 5.29
N LYS A 143 -19.80 6.79 4.80
CA LYS A 143 -20.45 5.57 4.29
C LYS A 143 -19.93 5.12 2.92
N GLU A 144 -19.23 5.99 2.19
CA GLU A 144 -18.62 5.67 0.87
C GLU A 144 -17.27 4.96 1.03
N ILE A 145 -16.65 5.01 2.21
CA ILE A 145 -15.37 4.36 2.50
C ILE A 145 -15.66 3.02 3.16
N HIS A 146 -15.64 1.92 2.41
CA HIS A 146 -15.90 0.58 2.95
C HIS A 146 -17.15 0.55 3.85
N GLY A 147 -18.29 0.94 3.27
CA GLY A 147 -19.57 1.13 3.98
C GLY A 147 -20.05 -0.14 4.71
N GLU A 148 -19.67 -1.31 4.23
CA GLU A 148 -19.91 -2.62 4.85
C GLU A 148 -19.33 -2.77 6.27
N PHE A 149 -18.30 -1.96 6.58
CA PHE A 149 -17.68 -1.91 7.92
C PHE A 149 -18.08 -0.66 8.71
N TYR A 150 -19.02 0.15 8.21
CA TYR A 150 -19.50 1.32 8.94
C TYR A 150 -20.16 0.90 10.26
N GLY A 151 -19.75 1.53 11.36
CA GLY A 151 -20.19 1.16 12.72
C GLY A 151 -19.43 -0.02 13.34
N LYS A 152 -18.69 -0.81 12.54
CA LYS A 152 -17.79 -1.88 13.04
C LYS A 152 -16.38 -1.38 13.24
N TYR A 153 -15.88 -0.60 12.29
CA TYR A 153 -14.56 0.00 12.33
C TYR A 153 -14.64 1.52 12.25
N ASP A 154 -13.71 2.18 12.96
CA ASP A 154 -13.56 3.62 12.84
C ASP A 154 -13.20 4.04 11.40
N ARG A 155 -13.30 5.34 11.13
CA ARG A 155 -12.98 5.85 9.79
C ARG A 155 -11.51 5.60 9.43
N GLN A 156 -10.59 5.60 10.38
CA GLN A 156 -9.16 5.47 10.11
C GLN A 156 -8.79 4.06 9.65
N THR A 157 -9.31 3.04 10.33
CA THR A 157 -9.17 1.63 10.00
C THR A 157 -9.78 1.34 8.63
N ARG A 158 -11.00 1.82 8.36
CA ARG A 158 -11.60 1.68 7.01
C ARG A 158 -10.79 2.39 5.93
N ARG A 159 -10.14 3.51 6.25
CA ARG A 159 -9.24 4.23 5.34
C ARG A 159 -7.93 3.49 5.05
N ALA A 160 -7.53 2.58 5.92
CA ALA A 160 -6.31 1.80 5.78
C ALA A 160 -6.48 0.56 4.91
N ILE A 161 -7.72 0.12 4.66
CA ILE A 161 -8.01 -1.02 3.78
C ILE A 161 -7.47 -0.74 2.36
N THR A 162 -6.78 -1.74 1.81
CA THR A 162 -6.25 -1.72 0.44
C THR A 162 -7.40 -1.75 -0.56
N PRO A 163 -7.39 -0.93 -1.63
CA PRO A 163 -8.42 -0.96 -2.65
C PRO A 163 -8.50 -2.34 -3.32
N SER A 164 -9.70 -2.90 -3.45
CA SER A 164 -9.88 -4.29 -3.91
C SER A 164 -9.46 -4.49 -5.36
N GLY A 165 -9.67 -3.51 -6.22
CA GLY A 165 -9.26 -3.57 -7.61
C GLY A 165 -7.74 -3.69 -7.74
N PHE A 166 -7.01 -2.90 -6.95
CA PHE A 166 -5.55 -3.00 -6.88
C PHE A 166 -5.11 -4.35 -6.30
N ALA A 167 -5.75 -4.82 -5.22
CA ALA A 167 -5.41 -6.08 -4.58
C ALA A 167 -5.51 -7.26 -5.56
N GLN A 168 -6.59 -7.31 -6.36
CA GLN A 168 -6.75 -8.33 -7.40
C GLN A 168 -5.66 -8.22 -8.46
N ALA A 169 -5.42 -7.01 -9.00
CA ALA A 169 -4.41 -6.81 -10.04
C ALA A 169 -2.99 -7.13 -9.56
N PHE A 170 -2.67 -6.85 -8.29
CA PHE A 170 -1.40 -7.20 -7.68
C PHE A 170 -1.23 -8.71 -7.51
N TYR A 171 -2.28 -9.41 -7.05
CA TYR A 171 -2.29 -10.87 -6.94
C TYR A 171 -2.06 -11.52 -8.31
N GLU A 172 -2.79 -11.12 -9.34
CA GLU A 172 -2.66 -11.70 -10.69
C GLU A 172 -1.25 -11.51 -11.29
N ALA A 173 -0.57 -10.42 -10.96
CA ALA A 173 0.79 -10.15 -11.44
C ALA A 173 1.88 -10.92 -10.68
N ASN A 174 1.58 -11.42 -9.47
CA ASN A 174 2.55 -12.00 -8.54
C ASN A 174 2.11 -13.37 -8.01
N LYS A 175 1.37 -14.16 -8.80
CA LYS A 175 0.97 -15.54 -8.47
C LYS A 175 1.79 -16.55 -9.25
#